data_AF-C9PMI1-F1
#
_entry.id   AF-C9PMI1-F1
#
_cell.length_a   1.000
_cell.length_b   1.000
_cell.length_c   1.000
_cell.angle_alpha   90.00
_cell.angle_beta   90.00
_cell.angle_gamma   90.00
#
_symmetry.space_group_name_H-M   'P 1'
#
loop_
_entity.id
_entity.type
_entity.pdbx_description
1 polymer ?
#
loop_
_entity_poly.entity_id
_entity_poly.type
_entity_poly.pdbx_seq_one_letter_code
_entity_poly.pdbx_strand_id
1 'polypeptide(L)'
;MKHDYYLFTSNKENHMTSKLISIIGIDSPLKAILKEKGNISTVKQFSDATRTSEARRQLAQKTGIPLANIANWAVQTELLRIEKMSPENAFDLMNAGVYSTSQFKASNPKVILEKLKDQNAMNYITEAVIEKLQVGKVKKATEFDDIGIHEELIAEKTKAPSMYANLSDIIAELGKGIAQAQRALDESAIETQNKILADDRLYSMGLQATWYTMPEAEFTLKMDYMVTEEKNSSGKVLGRSIKAVPSNATYNNYFKSERRESSSVRLRFLPIPMTDRMLERVYMPDLSACKSVQEVIAILEENGITDYRLLPADAIEWGDKTIQHILQSPAANSVITIGAPKPVIEVKA
;
A
#
# COMPACT_ATOMS: atom_id res chain seq x y z
N MET A 1 -47.80 -24.38 -17.73
CA MET A 1 -47.27 -23.00 -17.77
C MET A 1 -45.77 -23.07 -18.00
N LYS A 2 -45.33 -22.84 -19.24
CA LYS A 2 -43.91 -22.69 -19.60
C LYS A 2 -43.51 -21.25 -19.28
N HIS A 3 -42.43 -21.06 -18.54
CA HIS A 3 -41.82 -19.75 -18.37
C HIS A 3 -40.66 -19.63 -19.37
N ASP A 4 -40.86 -18.78 -20.37
CA ASP A 4 -39.89 -18.46 -21.40
C ASP A 4 -38.72 -17.70 -20.80
N TYR A 5 -37.54 -18.33 -20.81
CA TYR A 5 -36.28 -17.63 -20.62
C TYR A 5 -35.96 -16.85 -21.89
N TYR A 6 -35.89 -15.52 -21.78
CA TYR A 6 -35.40 -14.64 -22.82
C TYR A 6 -33.93 -14.97 -23.15
N LEU A 7 -33.75 -15.80 -24.18
CA LEU A 7 -32.49 -15.96 -24.90
C LEU A 7 -32.23 -14.67 -25.68
N PHE A 8 -31.32 -13.83 -25.19
CA PHE A 8 -30.68 -12.81 -26.02
C PHE A 8 -29.80 -13.53 -27.05
N THR A 9 -30.41 -13.85 -28.19
CA THR A 9 -29.70 -14.16 -29.42
C THR A 9 -29.59 -12.87 -30.21
N SER A 10 -28.37 -12.37 -30.41
CA SER A 10 -28.12 -11.42 -31.49
C SER A 10 -26.70 -11.57 -32.04
N ASN A 11 -26.68 -12.05 -33.28
CA ASN A 11 -25.71 -11.87 -34.37
C ASN A 11 -24.31 -12.50 -34.32
N LYS A 12 -24.20 -13.56 -35.13
CA LYS A 12 -23.06 -13.89 -35.99
C LYS A 12 -22.61 -12.64 -36.77
N GLU A 13 -21.36 -12.20 -36.58
CA GLU A 13 -20.39 -11.77 -37.63
C GLU A 13 -19.17 -11.08 -36.99
N ASN A 14 -17.96 -11.53 -37.38
CA ASN A 14 -16.65 -10.86 -37.25
C ASN A 14 -16.35 -10.05 -35.97
N HIS A 15 -15.78 -10.68 -34.94
CA HIS A 15 -15.21 -9.95 -33.82
C HIS A 15 -13.75 -10.35 -33.52
N MET A 16 -12.80 -9.67 -34.16
CA MET A 16 -11.89 -8.89 -33.29
C MET A 16 -12.79 -7.75 -32.81
N THR A 17 -13.31 -7.86 -31.59
CA THR A 17 -14.12 -6.80 -30.99
C THR A 17 -13.34 -5.49 -31.09
N SER A 18 -13.78 -4.57 -31.95
CA SER A 18 -13.01 -3.37 -32.29
C SER A 18 -12.89 -2.38 -31.12
N LYS A 19 -13.69 -2.58 -30.07
CA LYS A 19 -13.83 -1.69 -28.93
C LYS A 19 -12.99 -2.19 -27.76
N LEU A 20 -12.17 -1.30 -27.19
CA LEU A 20 -11.33 -1.57 -26.01
C LEU A 20 -12.09 -2.16 -24.81
N ILE A 21 -13.39 -1.86 -24.69
CA ILE A 21 -14.24 -2.35 -23.60
C ILE A 21 -14.44 -3.88 -23.62
N SER A 22 -14.04 -4.55 -24.71
CA SER A 22 -14.04 -6.02 -24.74
C SER A 22 -12.87 -6.64 -23.98
N ILE A 23 -11.89 -5.84 -23.53
CA ILE A 23 -10.82 -6.30 -22.66
C ILE A 23 -11.33 -6.19 -21.23
N ILE A 24 -11.34 -7.30 -20.50
CA ILE A 24 -11.86 -7.35 -19.13
C ILE A 24 -10.97 -6.48 -18.24
N GLY A 25 -11.60 -5.52 -17.55
CA GLY A 25 -10.94 -4.54 -16.70
C GLY A 25 -10.76 -3.15 -17.34
N ILE A 26 -11.10 -2.95 -18.62
CA ILE A 26 -11.16 -1.60 -19.22
C ILE A 26 -12.59 -1.09 -19.19
N ASP A 27 -12.85 -0.12 -18.32
CA ASP A 27 -14.12 0.59 -18.22
C ASP A 27 -14.15 1.88 -19.08
N SER A 28 -15.29 2.59 -19.05
CA SER A 28 -15.45 3.84 -19.80
C SER A 28 -14.42 4.93 -19.43
N PRO A 29 -14.13 5.19 -18.14
CA PRO A 29 -13.03 6.07 -17.73
C PRO A 29 -11.66 5.69 -18.29
N LEU A 30 -11.24 4.42 -18.16
CA LEU A 30 -9.94 3.97 -18.64
C LEU A 30 -9.83 4.02 -20.16
N LYS A 31 -10.93 3.72 -20.87
CA LYS A 31 -11.01 3.90 -22.31
C LYS A 31 -10.80 5.35 -22.73
N ALA A 32 -11.36 6.32 -21.99
CA ALA A 32 -11.15 7.74 -22.27
C ALA A 32 -9.67 8.13 -22.09
N ILE A 33 -9.03 7.68 -21.00
CA ILE A 33 -7.60 7.92 -20.75
C ILE A 33 -6.71 7.32 -21.85
N LEU A 34 -6.98 6.08 -22.27
CA LEU A 34 -6.24 5.42 -23.36
C LEU A 34 -6.41 6.17 -24.69
N LYS A 35 -7.60 6.72 -24.95
CA LYS A 35 -7.86 7.53 -26.14
C LYS A 35 -7.11 8.86 -26.08
N GLU A 36 -7.26 9.63 -25.00
CA GLU A 36 -6.75 10.99 -24.86
C GLU A 36 -5.23 11.02 -24.70
N LYS A 37 -4.69 10.22 -23.76
CA LYS A 37 -3.27 10.19 -23.44
C LYS A 37 -2.53 9.15 -24.26
N GLY A 38 -3.12 7.97 -24.46
CA GLY A 38 -2.48 6.87 -25.19
C GLY A 38 -2.57 7.00 -26.72
N ASN A 39 -3.51 7.79 -27.26
CA ASN A 39 -3.90 7.76 -28.67
C ASN A 39 -4.36 6.35 -29.14
N ILE A 40 -5.00 5.60 -28.24
CA ILE A 40 -5.45 4.23 -28.46
C ILE A 40 -6.97 4.19 -28.36
N SER A 41 -7.64 3.84 -29.45
CA SER A 41 -9.11 3.75 -29.51
C SER A 41 -9.63 2.34 -29.79
N THR A 42 -8.75 1.41 -30.20
CA THR A 42 -9.12 0.06 -30.63
C THR A 42 -8.22 -1.00 -30.00
N VAL A 43 -8.74 -2.23 -29.90
CA VAL A 43 -7.98 -3.38 -29.39
C VAL A 43 -6.71 -3.64 -30.22
N LYS A 44 -6.76 -3.44 -31.54
CA LYS A 44 -5.58 -3.58 -32.41
C LYS A 44 -4.51 -2.55 -32.07
N GLN A 45 -4.88 -1.28 -31.94
CA GLN A 45 -3.93 -0.23 -31.55
C GLN A 45 -3.31 -0.50 -30.18
N PHE A 46 -4.12 -0.98 -29.21
CA PHE A 46 -3.61 -1.36 -27.91
C PHE A 46 -2.60 -2.51 -28.03
N SER A 47 -3.00 -3.59 -28.70
CA SER A 47 -2.16 -4.76 -28.90
C SER A 47 -0.84 -4.46 -29.59
N ASP A 48 -0.85 -3.56 -30.59
CA ASP A 48 0.35 -3.10 -31.29
C ASP A 48 1.24 -2.23 -30.37
N ALA A 49 0.63 -1.39 -29.52
CA ALA A 49 1.33 -0.50 -28.59
C ALA A 49 1.90 -1.17 -27.34
N THR A 50 1.58 -2.44 -27.07
CA THR A 50 1.99 -3.15 -25.84
C THR A 50 2.83 -4.40 -26.10
N ARG A 51 3.40 -4.53 -27.30
CA ARG A 51 4.16 -5.73 -27.73
C ARG A 51 5.45 -5.99 -26.95
N THR A 52 6.10 -4.95 -26.43
CA THR A 52 7.38 -5.03 -25.72
C THR A 52 7.28 -4.43 -24.31
N SER A 53 8.13 -4.87 -23.38
CA SER A 53 8.20 -4.29 -22.02
C SER A 53 8.40 -2.78 -22.03
N GLU A 54 9.28 -2.28 -22.89
CA GLU A 54 9.53 -0.85 -23.01
C GLU A 54 8.27 -0.08 -23.44
N ALA A 55 7.56 -0.56 -24.46
CA ALA A 55 6.34 0.08 -24.94
C ALA A 55 5.24 0.09 -23.88
N ARG A 56 5.11 -1.00 -23.10
CA ARG A 56 4.18 -1.07 -21.96
C ARG A 56 4.53 -0.04 -20.87
N ARG A 57 5.81 0.09 -20.52
CA ARG A 57 6.30 1.08 -19.52
C ARG A 57 6.08 2.50 -19.99
N GLN A 58 6.37 2.81 -21.26
CA GLN A 58 6.11 4.12 -21.85
C GLN A 58 4.61 4.45 -21.83
N LEU A 59 3.76 3.48 -22.18
CA LEU A 59 2.30 3.66 -22.14
C LEU A 59 1.80 3.88 -20.71
N ALA A 60 2.34 3.15 -19.74
CA ALA A 60 2.01 3.31 -18.32
C ALA A 60 2.34 4.71 -17.82
N GLN A 61 3.56 5.19 -18.10
CA GLN A 61 3.99 6.55 -17.75
C GLN A 61 3.12 7.62 -18.41
N LYS A 62 2.82 7.46 -19.71
CA LYS A 62 2.04 8.43 -20.48
C LYS A 62 0.59 8.54 -19.99
N THR A 63 -0.02 7.42 -19.62
CA THR A 63 -1.44 7.35 -19.24
C THR A 63 -1.66 7.53 -17.75
N GLY A 64 -0.66 7.22 -16.92
CA GLY A 64 -0.78 7.11 -15.46
C GLY A 64 -1.45 5.80 -15.02
N ILE A 65 -1.69 4.86 -15.93
CA ILE A 65 -2.27 3.55 -15.62
C ILE A 65 -1.16 2.64 -15.08
N PRO A 66 -1.40 1.87 -13.99
CA PRO A 66 -0.42 0.93 -13.47
C PRO A 66 0.12 -0.02 -14.54
N LEU A 67 1.43 -0.25 -14.55
CA LEU A 67 2.12 -1.08 -15.54
C LEU A 67 1.51 -2.48 -15.66
N ALA A 68 1.15 -3.09 -14.53
CA ALA A 68 0.61 -4.43 -14.55
C ALA A 68 -0.82 -4.51 -15.10
N ASN A 69 -1.64 -3.46 -14.95
CA ASN A 69 -2.93 -3.39 -15.64
C ASN A 69 -2.72 -3.41 -17.16
N ILE A 70 -1.75 -2.62 -17.65
CA ILE A 70 -1.37 -2.62 -19.06
C ILE A 70 -0.83 -4.00 -19.49
N ALA A 71 0.00 -4.65 -18.66
CA ALA A 71 0.54 -5.98 -18.93
C ALA A 71 -0.57 -7.04 -18.99
N ASN A 72 -1.51 -7.05 -18.04
CA ASN A 72 -2.68 -7.94 -18.02
C ASN A 72 -3.54 -7.75 -19.28
N TRP A 73 -3.84 -6.51 -19.65
CA TRP A 73 -4.59 -6.23 -20.87
C TRP A 73 -3.80 -6.64 -22.13
N ALA A 74 -2.48 -6.47 -22.14
CA ALA A 74 -1.63 -6.90 -23.25
C ALA A 74 -1.75 -8.42 -23.47
N VAL A 75 -1.68 -9.21 -22.40
CA VAL A 75 -1.89 -10.66 -22.44
C VAL A 75 -3.28 -11.02 -22.96
N GLN A 76 -4.34 -10.37 -22.45
CA GLN A 76 -5.70 -10.63 -22.95
C GLN A 76 -5.80 -10.34 -24.45
N THR A 77 -5.24 -9.22 -24.93
CA THR A 77 -5.24 -8.93 -26.37
C THR A 77 -4.42 -9.92 -27.19
N GLU A 78 -3.34 -10.45 -26.62
CA GLU A 78 -2.53 -11.48 -27.26
C GLU A 78 -3.33 -12.78 -27.42
N LEU A 79 -3.97 -13.26 -26.36
CA LEU A 79 -4.78 -14.48 -26.39
C LEU A 79 -6.03 -14.35 -27.29
N LEU A 80 -6.65 -13.17 -27.35
CA LEU A 80 -7.79 -12.86 -28.22
C LEU A 80 -7.47 -12.94 -29.73
N ARG A 81 -6.19 -13.12 -30.10
CA ARG A 81 -5.80 -13.42 -31.50
C ARG A 81 -6.19 -14.82 -31.94
N ILE A 82 -6.41 -15.74 -30.99
CA ILE A 82 -6.86 -17.11 -31.28
C ILE A 82 -8.32 -17.06 -31.73
N GLU A 83 -8.62 -17.68 -32.87
CA GLU A 83 -9.98 -17.77 -33.38
C GLU A 83 -10.91 -18.44 -32.37
N LYS A 84 -12.10 -17.86 -32.16
CA LYS A 84 -13.11 -18.30 -31.17
C LYS A 84 -12.70 -18.15 -29.70
N MET A 85 -11.59 -17.48 -29.40
CA MET A 85 -11.28 -17.04 -28.04
C MET A 85 -12.28 -15.96 -27.61
N SER A 86 -12.92 -16.14 -26.46
CA SER A 86 -13.74 -15.11 -25.83
C SER A 86 -12.92 -14.29 -24.84
N PRO A 87 -13.34 -13.05 -24.49
CA PRO A 87 -12.70 -12.26 -23.45
C PRO A 87 -12.58 -12.98 -22.11
N GLU A 88 -13.62 -13.72 -21.71
CA GLU A 88 -13.66 -14.47 -20.46
C GLU A 88 -12.61 -15.59 -20.47
N ASN A 89 -12.54 -16.35 -21.56
CA ASN A 89 -11.53 -17.41 -21.71
C ASN A 89 -10.11 -16.84 -21.72
N ALA A 90 -9.89 -15.69 -22.38
CA ALA A 90 -8.59 -15.04 -22.40
C ALA A 90 -8.17 -14.56 -21.00
N PHE A 91 -9.10 -13.98 -20.24
CA PHE A 91 -8.88 -13.56 -18.87
C PHE A 91 -8.58 -14.74 -17.93
N ASP A 92 -9.34 -15.83 -18.05
CA ASP A 92 -9.14 -17.03 -17.26
C ASP A 92 -7.78 -17.69 -17.54
N LEU A 93 -7.39 -17.80 -18.81
CA LEU A 93 -6.09 -18.34 -19.22
C LEU A 93 -4.93 -17.47 -18.70
N MET A 94 -5.07 -16.16 -18.77
CA MET A 94 -4.11 -15.22 -18.17
C MET A 94 -3.95 -15.48 -16.67
N ASN A 95 -5.05 -15.63 -15.93
CA ASN A 95 -5.01 -15.91 -14.49
C ASN A 95 -4.41 -17.29 -14.18
N ALA A 96 -4.57 -18.27 -15.07
CA ALA A 96 -3.89 -19.56 -15.02
C ALA A 96 -2.39 -19.50 -15.40
N GLY A 97 -1.86 -18.30 -15.66
CA GLY A 97 -0.44 -18.08 -15.96
C GLY A 97 -0.06 -18.35 -17.42
N VAL A 98 -1.02 -18.27 -18.34
CA VAL A 98 -0.78 -18.34 -19.78
C VAL A 98 -0.73 -16.92 -20.35
N TYR A 99 0.45 -16.49 -20.80
CA TYR A 99 0.71 -15.10 -21.18
C TYR A 99 0.80 -14.87 -22.69
N SER A 100 1.00 -15.92 -23.48
CA SER A 100 1.14 -15.79 -24.94
C SER A 100 0.39 -16.87 -25.70
N THR A 101 0.09 -16.59 -26.98
CA THR A 101 -0.51 -17.59 -27.87
C THR A 101 0.45 -18.76 -28.10
N SER A 102 1.75 -18.50 -28.22
CA SER A 102 2.78 -19.53 -28.34
C SER A 102 2.81 -20.45 -27.12
N GLN A 103 2.84 -19.88 -25.91
CA GLN A 103 2.79 -20.64 -24.66
C GLN A 103 1.50 -21.47 -24.57
N PHE A 104 0.35 -20.87 -24.90
CA PHE A 104 -0.93 -21.57 -24.87
C PHE A 104 -0.95 -22.78 -25.81
N LYS A 105 -0.43 -22.65 -27.04
CA LYS A 105 -0.38 -23.72 -28.04
C LYS A 105 0.56 -24.86 -27.65
N ALA A 106 1.67 -24.55 -26.98
CA ALA A 106 2.67 -25.54 -26.58
C ALA A 106 2.34 -26.24 -25.24
N SER A 107 1.38 -25.72 -24.47
CA SER A 107 1.05 -26.21 -23.13
C SER A 107 0.14 -27.44 -23.16
N ASN A 108 0.26 -28.29 -22.14
CA ASN A 108 -0.62 -29.44 -21.95
C ASN A 108 -2.03 -28.98 -21.48
N PRO A 109 -3.12 -29.35 -22.17
CA PRO A 109 -4.49 -28.99 -21.79
C PRO A 109 -4.87 -29.35 -20.35
N LYS A 110 -4.43 -30.52 -19.86
CA LYS A 110 -4.73 -30.99 -18.51
C LYS A 110 -4.10 -30.10 -17.45
N VAL A 111 -2.83 -29.72 -17.66
CA VAL A 111 -2.10 -28.83 -16.75
C VAL A 111 -2.75 -27.43 -16.74
N ILE A 112 -3.21 -26.94 -17.89
CA ILE A 112 -3.96 -25.67 -17.95
C ILE A 112 -5.27 -25.80 -17.17
N LEU A 113 -6.02 -26.90 -17.37
CA LEU A 113 -7.29 -27.13 -16.70
C LEU A 113 -7.13 -27.23 -15.17
N GLU A 114 -6.09 -27.92 -14.69
CA GLU A 114 -5.75 -27.99 -13.26
C GLU A 114 -5.50 -26.58 -12.70
N LYS A 115 -4.65 -25.78 -13.36
CA LYS A 115 -4.39 -24.39 -12.96
C LYS A 115 -5.65 -23.51 -12.98
N LEU A 116 -6.51 -23.69 -13.98
CA LEU A 116 -7.79 -22.97 -14.07
C LEU A 116 -8.71 -23.31 -12.89
N LYS A 117 -8.78 -24.58 -12.50
CA LYS A 117 -9.57 -25.04 -11.34
C LYS A 117 -8.99 -24.56 -10.01
N ASP A 118 -7.66 -24.51 -9.89
CA ASP A 118 -6.98 -23.99 -8.70
C ASP A 118 -7.25 -22.50 -8.48
N GLN A 119 -7.35 -21.74 -9.58
CA GLN A 119 -7.67 -20.30 -9.56
C GLN A 119 -9.18 -20.06 -9.36
N ASN A 120 -10.03 -20.84 -10.03
CA ASN A 120 -11.47 -20.71 -9.97
C ASN A 120 -12.15 -22.08 -10.14
N ALA A 121 -12.57 -22.69 -9.02
CA ALA A 121 -13.24 -23.99 -9.03
C ALA A 121 -14.57 -24.01 -9.80
N MET A 122 -15.17 -22.84 -10.05
CA MET A 122 -16.40 -22.66 -10.81
C MET A 122 -16.14 -22.30 -12.28
N ASN A 123 -14.90 -22.42 -12.76
CA ASN A 123 -14.58 -22.20 -14.16
C ASN A 123 -15.32 -23.20 -15.07
N TYR A 124 -16.01 -22.69 -16.09
CA TYR A 124 -16.76 -23.49 -17.06
C TYR A 124 -15.90 -24.00 -18.24
N ILE A 125 -14.62 -23.61 -18.32
CA ILE A 125 -13.68 -24.11 -19.31
C ILE A 125 -13.38 -25.58 -19.02
N THR A 126 -13.62 -26.42 -20.04
CA THR A 126 -13.29 -27.85 -20.01
C THR A 126 -12.03 -28.13 -20.82
N GLU A 127 -11.43 -29.31 -20.63
CA GLU A 127 -10.29 -29.77 -21.44
C GLU A 127 -10.59 -29.69 -22.94
N ALA A 128 -11.78 -30.13 -23.35
CA ALA A 128 -12.23 -30.08 -24.75
C ALA A 128 -12.32 -28.65 -25.30
N VAL A 129 -12.66 -27.65 -24.48
CA VAL A 129 -12.65 -26.24 -24.90
C VAL A 129 -11.21 -25.77 -25.12
N ILE A 130 -10.29 -26.13 -24.21
CA ILE A 130 -8.86 -25.78 -24.32
C ILE A 130 -8.28 -26.37 -25.60
N GLU A 131 -8.48 -27.67 -25.84
CA GLU A 131 -8.01 -28.37 -27.04
C GLU A 131 -8.56 -27.72 -28.33
N LYS A 132 -9.86 -27.38 -28.34
CA LYS A 132 -10.50 -26.71 -29.47
C LYS A 132 -9.90 -25.33 -29.76
N LEU A 133 -9.53 -24.57 -28.71
CA LEU A 133 -8.86 -23.28 -28.87
C LEU A 133 -7.39 -23.46 -29.31
N GLN A 134 -6.73 -24.52 -28.85
CA GLN A 134 -5.35 -24.86 -29.26
C GLN A 134 -5.23 -25.27 -30.73
N VAL A 135 -6.30 -25.75 -31.37
CA VAL A 135 -6.30 -25.95 -32.84
C VAL A 135 -6.75 -24.73 -33.63
N GLY A 136 -7.31 -23.70 -32.98
CA GLY A 136 -7.80 -22.49 -33.64
C GLY A 136 -6.70 -21.68 -34.35
N LYS A 137 -7.02 -21.01 -35.46
CA LYS A 137 -6.04 -20.16 -36.17
C LYS A 137 -5.67 -18.95 -35.32
N VAL A 138 -4.40 -18.55 -35.36
CA VAL A 138 -3.92 -17.34 -34.67
C VAL A 138 -3.76 -16.22 -35.69
N LYS A 139 -4.41 -15.07 -35.46
CA LYS A 139 -4.25 -13.90 -36.33
C LYS A 139 -2.81 -13.40 -36.29
N LYS A 140 -2.20 -13.17 -37.45
CA LYS A 140 -0.79 -12.71 -37.56
C LYS A 140 -0.61 -11.34 -36.88
N ALA A 141 0.46 -11.21 -36.11
CA ALA A 141 0.91 -9.95 -35.52
C ALA A 141 2.44 -10.00 -35.37
N THR A 142 3.04 -8.90 -34.94
CA THR A 142 4.43 -8.85 -34.54
C THR A 142 4.68 -9.68 -33.29
N GLU A 143 5.95 -10.00 -33.04
CA GLU A 143 6.39 -10.76 -31.86
C GLU A 143 5.90 -10.12 -30.56
N PHE A 144 5.54 -10.96 -29.59
CA PHE A 144 5.05 -10.55 -28.28
C PHE A 144 6.05 -10.98 -27.23
N ASP A 145 6.55 -10.02 -26.47
CA ASP A 145 7.48 -10.23 -25.36
C ASP A 145 6.71 -10.80 -24.15
N ASP A 146 6.69 -12.12 -24.03
CA ASP A 146 6.03 -12.85 -22.95
C ASP A 146 6.93 -13.07 -21.72
N ILE A 147 8.25 -13.05 -21.89
CA ILE A 147 9.21 -13.08 -20.79
C ILE A 147 9.08 -11.80 -19.94
N GLY A 148 9.09 -10.63 -20.56
CA GLY A 148 8.94 -9.35 -19.86
C GLY A 148 7.61 -9.21 -19.13
N ILE A 149 6.53 -9.82 -19.64
CA ILE A 149 5.23 -9.88 -18.95
C ILE A 149 5.35 -10.61 -17.62
N HIS A 150 6.06 -11.75 -17.59
CA HIS A 150 6.21 -12.53 -16.38
C HIS A 150 6.91 -11.73 -15.28
N GLU A 151 7.99 -11.01 -15.63
CA GLU A 151 8.70 -10.15 -14.71
C GLU A 151 7.84 -8.98 -14.20
N GLU A 152 7.08 -8.34 -15.08
CA GLU A 152 6.19 -7.22 -14.73
C GLU A 152 5.06 -7.65 -13.78
N LEU A 153 4.47 -8.82 -14.04
CA LEU A 153 3.38 -9.37 -13.22
C LEU A 153 3.90 -10.00 -11.91
N ILE A 154 5.11 -10.57 -11.88
CA ILE A 154 5.75 -11.04 -10.63
C ILE A 154 6.19 -9.87 -9.78
N ALA A 155 6.82 -8.85 -10.36
CA ALA A 155 7.23 -7.64 -9.64
C ALA A 155 6.03 -6.90 -9.05
N GLU A 156 4.84 -7.02 -9.66
CA GLU A 156 3.61 -6.57 -9.03
C GLU A 156 3.08 -7.58 -8.01
N LYS A 157 3.10 -8.91 -8.21
CA LYS A 157 2.70 -9.87 -7.16
C LYS A 157 3.54 -9.79 -5.88
N THR A 158 4.80 -9.32 -5.98
CA THR A 158 5.65 -9.02 -4.81
C THR A 158 5.40 -7.62 -4.23
N LYS A 159 4.77 -6.71 -4.99
CA LYS A 159 4.25 -5.40 -4.51
C LYS A 159 2.77 -5.43 -4.09
N ALA A 160 2.01 -6.41 -4.56
CA ALA A 160 0.60 -6.60 -4.30
C ALA A 160 0.50 -7.42 -3.02
N PRO A 161 -0.09 -6.85 -1.96
CA PRO A 161 -0.15 -7.52 -0.69
C PRO A 161 -0.97 -8.82 -0.81
N SER A 162 -0.30 -9.97 -0.71
CA SER A 162 -0.94 -11.23 -0.35
C SER A 162 -1.76 -10.98 0.91
N MET A 163 -3.10 -10.90 0.80
CA MET A 163 -3.96 -10.58 1.95
C MET A 163 -3.77 -11.55 3.15
N TYR A 164 -3.14 -12.70 2.91
CA TYR A 164 -2.83 -13.72 3.90
C TYR A 164 -1.49 -13.48 4.64
N ALA A 165 -0.55 -12.74 4.04
CA ALA A 165 0.71 -12.32 4.68
C ALA A 165 0.62 -10.94 5.34
N ASN A 166 -0.39 -10.15 4.95
CA ASN A 166 -0.46 -8.73 5.27
C ASN A 166 -1.29 -8.38 6.50
N LEU A 167 -1.71 -9.31 7.36
CA LEU A 167 -2.38 -8.89 8.61
C LEU A 167 -1.42 -8.06 9.46
N SER A 168 -0.16 -8.49 9.59
CA SER A 168 0.89 -7.70 10.26
C SER A 168 1.12 -6.36 9.58
N ASP A 169 1.14 -6.33 8.25
CA ASP A 169 1.38 -5.12 7.48
C ASP A 169 0.18 -4.15 7.51
N ILE A 170 -1.05 -4.65 7.46
CA ILE A 170 -2.28 -3.87 7.64
C ILE A 170 -2.32 -3.28 9.06
N ILE A 171 -1.97 -4.07 10.08
CA ILE A 171 -1.88 -3.59 11.46
C ILE A 171 -0.77 -2.54 11.58
N ALA A 172 0.38 -2.77 10.93
CA ALA A 172 1.49 -1.83 10.93
C ALA A 172 1.14 -0.51 10.20
N GLU A 173 0.50 -0.57 9.03
CA GLU A 173 0.06 0.60 8.28
C GLU A 173 -1.06 1.35 9.00
N LEU A 174 -2.03 0.64 9.59
CA LEU A 174 -3.05 1.25 10.44
C LEU A 174 -2.41 1.95 11.65
N GLY A 175 -1.46 1.27 12.32
CA GLY A 175 -0.69 1.84 13.42
C GLY A 175 0.11 3.08 13.00
N LYS A 176 0.77 3.05 11.83
CA LYS A 176 1.47 4.21 11.25
C LYS A 176 0.52 5.36 10.98
N GLY A 177 -0.66 5.11 10.41
CA GLY A 177 -1.66 6.13 10.14
C GLY A 177 -2.18 6.80 11.42
N ILE A 178 -2.48 6.02 12.46
CA ILE A 178 -2.88 6.55 13.77
C ILE A 178 -1.75 7.37 14.39
N ALA A 179 -0.51 6.87 14.36
CA ALA A 179 0.65 7.59 14.89
C ALA A 179 0.91 8.91 14.13
N GLN A 180 0.78 8.92 12.81
CA GLN A 180 0.91 10.14 12.00
C GLN A 180 -0.19 11.14 12.33
N ALA A 181 -1.43 10.70 12.47
CA ALA A 181 -2.55 11.56 12.82
C ALA A 181 -2.40 12.13 14.24
N GLN A 182 -1.97 11.34 15.23
CA GLN A 182 -1.68 11.84 16.57
C GLN A 182 -0.52 12.85 16.55
N ARG A 183 0.56 12.54 15.82
CA ARG A 183 1.70 13.45 15.67
C ARG A 183 1.29 14.79 15.05
N ALA A 184 0.43 14.79 14.04
CA ALA A 184 -0.06 16.03 13.42
C ALA A 184 -0.88 16.88 14.41
N LEU A 185 -1.71 16.24 15.25
CA LEU A 185 -2.44 16.93 16.31
C LEU A 185 -1.48 17.50 17.37
N ASP A 186 -0.49 16.73 17.78
CA ASP A 186 0.52 17.17 18.75
C ASP A 186 1.35 18.33 18.20
N GLU A 187 1.81 18.26 16.94
CA GLU A 187 2.55 19.34 16.27
C GLU A 187 1.72 20.62 16.20
N SER A 188 0.43 20.53 15.87
CA SER A 188 -0.47 21.68 15.86
C SER A 188 -0.66 22.29 17.26
N ALA A 189 -0.76 21.46 18.30
CA ALA A 189 -0.89 21.93 19.67
C ALA A 189 0.42 22.58 20.18
N ILE A 190 1.58 21.99 19.86
CA ILE A 190 2.91 22.56 20.14
C ILE A 190 3.07 23.92 19.46
N GLU A 191 2.73 24.03 18.16
CA GLU A 191 2.84 25.29 17.43
C GLU A 191 1.96 26.38 18.07
N THR A 192 0.73 26.02 18.45
CA THR A 192 -0.19 26.93 19.12
C THR A 192 0.35 27.35 20.49
N GLN A 193 0.87 26.41 21.28
CA GLN A 193 1.43 26.70 22.58
C GLN A 193 2.67 27.59 22.47
N ASN A 194 3.55 27.36 21.50
CA ASN A 194 4.71 28.20 21.26
C ASN A 194 4.31 29.64 20.86
N LYS A 195 3.23 29.82 20.09
CA LYS A 195 2.67 31.15 19.79
C LYS A 195 2.16 31.86 21.05
N ILE A 196 1.47 31.12 21.92
CA ILE A 196 1.00 31.65 23.22
C ILE A 196 2.21 32.02 24.09
N LEU A 197 3.22 31.15 24.18
CA LEU A 197 4.43 31.39 24.94
C LEU A 197 5.28 32.52 24.37
N ALA A 198 5.18 32.86 23.09
CA ALA A 198 5.88 33.99 22.50
C ALA A 198 5.14 35.34 22.71
N ASP A 199 3.83 35.32 22.95
CA ASP A 199 3.00 36.51 23.10
C ASP A 199 2.66 36.79 24.57
N ASP A 200 3.22 37.87 25.13
CA ASP A 200 3.02 38.27 26.52
C ASP A 200 1.54 38.53 26.87
N ARG A 201 0.73 38.99 25.92
CA ARG A 201 -0.69 39.24 26.15
C ARG A 201 -1.42 37.91 26.29
N LEU A 202 -1.20 36.98 25.37
CA LEU A 202 -1.87 35.67 25.41
C LEU A 202 -1.45 34.87 26.64
N TYR A 203 -0.16 34.91 26.98
CA TYR A 203 0.37 34.23 28.16
C TYR A 203 -0.16 34.85 29.48
N SER A 204 -0.17 36.17 29.61
CA SER A 204 -0.69 36.86 30.81
C SER A 204 -2.20 36.68 31.00
N MET A 205 -2.95 36.41 29.93
CA MET A 205 -4.36 36.04 29.98
C MET A 205 -4.60 34.59 30.45
N GLY A 206 -3.53 33.82 30.68
CA GLY A 206 -3.60 32.43 31.11
C GLY A 206 -4.09 31.47 30.03
N LEU A 207 -3.97 31.85 28.75
CA LEU A 207 -4.37 30.99 27.64
C LEU A 207 -3.41 29.80 27.52
N GLN A 208 -3.95 28.66 27.12
CA GLN A 208 -3.20 27.43 26.87
C GLN A 208 -3.74 26.75 25.61
N ALA A 209 -2.86 26.08 24.87
CA ALA A 209 -3.28 25.28 23.72
C ALA A 209 -4.15 24.10 24.17
N THR A 210 -5.18 23.79 23.40
CA THR A 210 -5.99 22.59 23.62
C THR A 210 -5.26 21.37 23.07
N TRP A 211 -4.95 20.43 23.94
CA TRP A 211 -4.33 19.16 23.56
C TRP A 211 -5.41 18.14 23.25
N TYR A 212 -5.44 17.65 22.02
CA TYR A 212 -6.37 16.61 21.59
C TYR A 212 -5.67 15.25 21.63
N THR A 213 -6.25 14.30 22.37
CA THR A 213 -5.90 12.89 22.26
C THR A 213 -6.96 12.20 21.43
N MET A 214 -6.56 11.36 20.49
CA MET A 214 -7.51 10.51 19.79
C MET A 214 -8.19 9.59 20.81
N PRO A 215 -9.53 9.64 20.98
CA PRO A 215 -10.21 8.66 21.82
C PRO A 215 -10.01 7.28 21.19
N GLU A 216 -9.89 6.26 22.02
CA GLU A 216 -9.65 4.86 21.68
C GLU A 216 -10.07 4.43 20.26
N ALA A 217 -9.12 3.90 19.48
CA ALA A 217 -9.41 3.32 18.18
C ALA A 217 -9.60 1.81 18.30
N GLU A 218 -10.81 1.32 18.03
CA GLU A 218 -11.13 -0.11 17.98
C GLU A 218 -11.26 -0.59 16.53
N PHE A 219 -10.53 -1.66 16.20
CA PHE A 219 -10.63 -2.33 14.90
C PHE A 219 -11.03 -3.80 15.10
N THR A 220 -12.13 -4.21 14.46
CA THR A 220 -12.60 -5.60 14.47
C THR A 220 -12.56 -6.19 13.06
N LEU A 221 -11.71 -7.20 12.87
CA LEU A 221 -11.65 -7.97 11.62
C LEU A 221 -12.38 -9.31 11.76
N LYS A 222 -13.35 -9.57 10.89
CA LYS A 222 -14.03 -10.88 10.77
C LYS A 222 -13.48 -11.62 9.56
N MET A 223 -13.00 -12.84 9.76
CA MET A 223 -12.44 -13.67 8.70
C MET A 223 -13.20 -15.00 8.57
N ASP A 224 -13.41 -15.42 7.33
CA ASP A 224 -13.93 -16.74 6.97
C ASP A 224 -12.78 -17.61 6.46
N TYR A 225 -12.62 -18.84 6.99
CA TYR A 225 -11.55 -19.76 6.58
C TYR A 225 -12.11 -20.96 5.82
N MET A 226 -11.38 -21.39 4.77
CA MET A 226 -11.57 -22.64 4.07
C MET A 226 -10.35 -23.53 4.29
N VAL A 227 -10.56 -24.70 4.90
CA VAL A 227 -9.51 -25.70 5.09
C VAL A 227 -9.65 -26.75 3.98
N THR A 228 -8.64 -26.87 3.14
CA THR A 228 -8.58 -27.92 2.10
C THR A 228 -7.58 -28.98 2.55
N GLU A 229 -8.05 -30.20 2.74
CA GLU A 229 -7.21 -31.37 3.02
C GLU A 229 -6.97 -32.15 1.74
N GLU A 230 -5.73 -32.21 1.27
CA GLU A 230 -5.34 -33.16 0.24
C GLU A 230 -5.11 -34.52 0.89
N LYS A 231 -5.91 -35.52 0.49
CA LYS A 231 -5.76 -36.91 0.92
C LYS A 231 -5.27 -37.74 -0.26
N ASN A 232 -4.31 -38.64 -0.02
CA ASN A 232 -3.94 -39.64 -1.02
C ASN A 232 -5.07 -40.68 -1.20
N SER A 233 -4.94 -41.54 -2.22
CA SER A 233 -5.85 -42.66 -2.50
C SER A 233 -5.96 -43.71 -1.37
N SER A 234 -5.12 -43.62 -0.34
CA SER A 234 -5.15 -44.43 0.89
C SER A 234 -5.83 -43.72 2.08
N GLY A 235 -6.37 -42.50 1.88
CA GLY A 235 -7.00 -41.68 2.92
C GLY A 235 -6.03 -40.92 3.83
N LYS A 236 -4.71 -40.98 3.59
CA LYS A 236 -3.69 -40.26 4.37
C LYS A 236 -3.58 -38.82 3.90
N VAL A 237 -3.70 -37.86 4.82
CA VAL A 237 -3.57 -36.42 4.53
C VAL A 237 -2.13 -36.12 4.10
N LEU A 238 -1.96 -35.70 2.85
CA LEU A 238 -0.68 -35.28 2.23
C LEU A 238 -0.37 -33.81 2.53
N GLY A 239 -1.40 -32.98 2.68
CA GLY A 239 -1.24 -31.56 2.95
C GLY A 239 -2.54 -30.94 3.43
N ARG A 240 -2.43 -29.91 4.28
CA ARG A 240 -3.56 -29.12 4.75
C ARG A 240 -3.30 -27.67 4.38
N SER A 241 -4.10 -27.10 3.48
CA SER A 241 -4.04 -25.68 3.15
C SER A 241 -5.20 -24.93 3.82
N ILE A 242 -4.91 -23.76 4.39
CA ILE A 242 -5.91 -22.88 5.00
C ILE A 242 -5.95 -21.60 4.19
N LYS A 243 -7.12 -21.28 3.62
CA LYS A 243 -7.37 -20.03 2.88
C LYS A 243 -8.36 -19.18 3.70
N ALA A 244 -7.89 -18.08 4.28
CA ALA A 244 -8.65 -17.09 5.06
C ALA A 244 -9.05 -15.81 4.29
N VAL A 245 -10.33 -15.54 4.07
CA VAL A 245 -10.78 -14.29 3.41
C VAL A 245 -11.49 -13.36 4.39
N PRO A 246 -11.31 -12.02 4.30
CA PRO A 246 -12.09 -11.09 5.11
C PRO A 246 -13.57 -11.16 4.72
N SER A 247 -14.45 -11.27 5.71
CA SER A 247 -15.89 -11.43 5.48
C SER A 247 -16.51 -10.10 5.03
N ASN A 248 -16.94 -10.01 3.77
CA ASN A 248 -17.69 -8.89 3.22
C ASN A 248 -19.06 -9.37 2.73
N ALA A 249 -20.12 -8.55 2.91
CA ALA A 249 -21.48 -8.80 2.46
C ALA A 249 -21.58 -9.20 0.98
N THR A 250 -20.71 -8.65 0.12
CA THR A 250 -20.64 -9.03 -1.30
C THR A 250 -20.17 -10.48 -1.48
N TYR A 251 -19.14 -10.91 -0.74
CA TYR A 251 -18.63 -12.28 -0.79
C TYR A 251 -19.65 -13.29 -0.24
N ASN A 252 -20.35 -12.92 0.84
CA ASN A 252 -21.41 -13.75 1.44
C ASN A 252 -22.62 -13.99 0.51
N ASN A 253 -22.89 -13.06 -0.41
CA ASN A 253 -23.97 -13.20 -1.39
C ASN A 253 -23.60 -14.15 -2.54
N TYR A 254 -22.33 -14.20 -2.94
CA TYR A 254 -21.85 -15.04 -4.04
C TYR A 254 -21.43 -16.46 -3.60
N PHE A 255 -21.00 -16.65 -2.34
CA PHE A 255 -20.47 -17.92 -1.86
C PHE A 255 -21.26 -18.47 -0.66
N LYS A 256 -22.21 -19.37 -0.91
CA LYS A 256 -22.86 -20.17 0.15
C LYS A 256 -21.99 -21.39 0.49
N SER A 257 -20.99 -21.22 1.36
CA SER A 257 -20.20 -22.32 1.94
C SER A 257 -20.97 -23.03 3.07
N GLU A 258 -20.93 -24.38 3.09
CA GLU A 258 -21.57 -25.27 4.08
C GLU A 258 -20.81 -25.42 5.41
N ARG A 259 -19.58 -24.88 5.53
CA ARG A 259 -18.88 -24.87 6.82
C ARG A 259 -18.12 -23.55 7.00
N ARG A 260 -18.63 -22.72 7.91
CA ARG A 260 -18.07 -21.42 8.28
C ARG A 260 -17.50 -21.52 9.67
N GLU A 261 -16.19 -21.39 9.80
CA GLU A 261 -15.55 -21.08 11.08
C GLU A 261 -15.14 -19.61 11.00
N SER A 262 -15.65 -18.79 11.92
CA SER A 262 -15.38 -17.36 11.97
C SER A 262 -14.37 -17.06 13.07
N SER A 263 -13.35 -16.26 12.77
CA SER A 263 -12.47 -15.68 13.80
C SER A 263 -12.63 -14.17 13.81
N SER A 264 -12.57 -13.59 15.01
CA SER A 264 -12.60 -12.15 15.24
C SER A 264 -11.31 -11.71 15.90
N VAL A 265 -10.60 -10.76 15.28
CA VAL A 265 -9.45 -10.09 15.89
C VAL A 265 -9.87 -8.68 16.28
N ARG A 266 -9.72 -8.34 17.56
CA ARG A 266 -10.00 -7.00 18.11
C ARG A 266 -8.68 -6.35 18.51
N LEU A 267 -8.40 -5.19 17.94
CA LEU A 267 -7.23 -4.38 18.26
C LEU A 267 -7.69 -3.05 18.85
N ARG A 268 -6.99 -2.61 19.90
CA ARG A 268 -7.27 -1.38 20.63
C ARG A 268 -6.03 -0.53 20.73
N PHE A 269 -6.10 0.70 20.25
CA PHE A 269 -5.05 1.70 20.39
C PHE A 269 -5.42 2.69 21.48
N LEU A 270 -4.52 2.89 22.44
CA LEU A 270 -4.69 3.83 23.54
C LEU A 270 -3.73 5.01 23.36
N PRO A 271 -4.22 6.25 23.43
CA PRO A 271 -3.33 7.41 23.47
C PRO A 271 -2.55 7.43 24.78
N ILE A 272 -1.27 7.81 24.74
CA ILE A 272 -0.50 8.17 25.93
C ILE A 272 -0.42 9.70 25.94
N PRO A 273 -1.08 10.39 26.89
CA PRO A 273 -1.04 11.85 26.95
C PRO A 273 0.37 12.34 27.29
N MET A 274 0.71 13.56 26.84
CA MET A 274 1.94 14.24 27.24
C MET A 274 1.90 14.67 28.71
N THR A 275 3.08 14.87 29.30
CA THR A 275 3.25 15.30 30.70
C THR A 275 3.06 16.82 30.85
N ASP A 276 2.48 17.24 31.97
CA ASP A 276 2.09 18.64 32.24
C ASP A 276 3.25 19.66 32.29
N ARG A 277 4.51 19.20 32.29
CA ARG A 277 5.72 20.04 32.35
C ARG A 277 5.94 20.93 31.12
N MET A 278 5.18 20.75 30.05
CA MET A 278 5.30 21.52 28.80
C MET A 278 4.56 22.87 28.81
N LEU A 279 3.86 23.22 29.89
CA LEU A 279 2.96 24.40 29.91
C LEU A 279 3.62 25.68 30.42
N GLU A 280 4.79 25.57 31.07
CA GLU A 280 5.47 26.70 31.71
C GLU A 280 6.46 27.37 30.76
N ARG A 281 6.51 28.71 30.80
CA ARG A 281 7.46 29.48 30.00
C ARG A 281 8.84 29.37 30.63
N VAL A 282 9.74 28.64 29.98
CA VAL A 282 11.15 28.52 30.40
C VAL A 282 11.99 29.52 29.61
N TYR A 283 12.80 30.31 30.31
CA TYR A 283 13.76 31.22 29.70
C TYR A 283 15.15 30.61 29.72
N MET A 284 15.93 30.87 28.67
CA MET A 284 17.34 30.53 28.67
C MET A 284 18.09 31.44 29.65
N PRO A 285 18.75 30.89 30.69
CA PRO A 285 19.51 31.71 31.63
C PRO A 285 20.71 32.37 30.93
N ASP A 286 21.19 33.47 31.50
CA ASP A 286 22.44 34.09 31.08
C ASP A 286 23.62 33.32 31.69
N LEU A 287 24.36 32.59 30.85
CA LEU A 287 25.50 31.79 31.26
C LEU A 287 26.83 32.53 31.09
N SER A 288 26.83 33.78 30.60
CA SER A 288 28.05 34.53 30.31
C SER A 288 28.90 34.83 31.56
N ALA A 289 28.28 34.86 32.73
CA ALA A 289 28.93 35.11 34.01
C ALA A 289 29.51 33.84 34.67
N CYS A 290 29.23 32.65 34.13
CA CYS A 290 29.68 31.39 34.71
C CYS A 290 31.19 31.21 34.53
N LYS A 291 31.86 30.78 35.59
CA LYS A 291 33.32 30.60 35.62
C LYS A 291 33.73 29.15 35.45
N SER A 292 32.84 28.19 35.73
CA SER A 292 33.11 26.76 35.60
C SER A 292 31.97 26.01 34.90
N VAL A 293 32.26 24.80 34.41
CA VAL A 293 31.25 23.95 33.77
C VAL A 293 30.23 23.47 34.80
N GLN A 294 30.63 23.25 36.06
CA GLN A 294 29.70 22.92 37.14
C GLN A 294 28.69 24.04 37.41
N GLU A 295 29.12 25.31 37.42
CA GLU A 295 28.20 26.45 37.58
C GLU A 295 27.20 26.53 36.42
N VAL A 296 27.64 26.28 35.18
CA VAL A 296 26.76 26.20 34.01
C VAL A 296 25.70 25.11 34.18
N ILE A 297 26.09 23.90 34.60
CA ILE A 297 25.16 22.77 34.79
C ILE A 297 24.16 23.08 35.91
N ALA A 298 24.63 23.60 37.05
CA ALA A 298 23.78 23.93 38.19
C ALA A 298 22.70 24.97 37.83
N ILE A 299 23.07 26.02 37.09
CA ILE A 299 22.14 27.07 36.65
C ILE A 299 21.11 26.50 35.67
N LEU A 300 21.49 25.59 34.77
CA LEU A 300 20.53 24.96 33.85
C LEU A 300 19.53 24.08 34.58
N GLU A 301 19.99 23.27 35.53
CA GLU A 301 19.13 22.39 36.34
C GLU A 301 18.18 23.19 37.24
N GLU A 302 18.65 24.27 37.86
CA GLU A 302 17.82 25.18 38.68
C GLU A 302 16.71 25.83 37.86
N ASN A 303 16.97 26.15 36.59
CA ASN A 303 15.99 26.69 35.65
C ASN A 303 15.15 25.60 34.95
N GLY A 304 15.24 24.34 35.38
CA GLY A 304 14.45 23.22 34.85
C GLY A 304 14.88 22.73 33.46
N ILE A 305 16.05 23.13 32.98
CA ILE A 305 16.60 22.75 31.67
C ILE A 305 17.45 21.48 31.85
N THR A 306 16.80 20.32 31.75
CA THR A 306 17.46 19.02 31.93
C THR A 306 17.99 18.40 30.64
N ASP A 307 17.62 18.93 29.47
CA ASP A 307 18.00 18.37 28.17
C ASP A 307 18.77 19.37 27.31
N TYR A 308 20.10 19.37 27.42
CA TYR A 308 21.02 20.28 26.72
C TYR A 308 22.24 19.53 26.15
N ARG A 309 23.02 20.20 25.30
CA ARG A 309 24.26 19.69 24.70
C ARG A 309 25.43 20.61 25.05
N LEU A 310 26.44 20.07 25.72
CA LEU A 310 27.72 20.75 25.95
C LEU A 310 28.71 20.44 24.81
N LEU A 311 29.44 21.46 24.36
CA LEU A 311 30.53 21.36 23.41
C LEU A 311 31.80 21.99 24.02
N PRO A 312 32.97 21.34 23.91
CA PRO A 312 33.19 19.99 23.36
C PRO A 312 32.56 18.91 24.27
N ALA A 313 32.35 17.69 23.74
CA ALA A 313 31.60 16.65 24.45
C ALA A 313 32.25 16.19 25.77
N ASP A 314 33.57 16.35 25.88
CA ASP A 314 34.36 16.09 27.09
C ASP A 314 34.28 17.23 28.13
N ALA A 315 33.64 18.34 27.81
CA ALA A 315 33.47 19.47 28.72
C ALA A 315 32.77 19.08 30.04
N ILE A 316 31.91 18.06 29.99
CA ILE A 316 31.25 17.50 31.18
C ILE A 316 32.29 17.02 32.23
N GLU A 317 33.45 16.54 31.79
CA GLU A 317 34.52 16.04 32.66
C GLU A 317 35.46 17.14 33.18
N TRP A 318 35.27 18.39 32.72
CA TRP A 318 36.17 19.49 33.07
C TRP A 318 35.98 20.01 34.51
N GLY A 319 34.86 19.68 35.17
CA GLY A 319 34.62 20.02 36.58
C GLY A 319 34.74 21.52 36.84
N ASP A 320 35.68 21.88 37.73
CA ASP A 320 35.96 23.27 38.16
C ASP A 320 36.92 24.03 37.25
N LYS A 321 37.31 23.48 36.09
CA LYS A 321 38.17 24.21 35.16
C LYS A 321 37.53 25.54 34.75
N THR A 322 38.36 26.58 34.77
CA THR A 322 37.94 27.94 34.41
C THR A 322 37.58 28.01 32.94
N ILE A 323 36.38 28.51 32.64
CA ILE A 323 35.93 28.77 31.28
C ILE A 323 36.36 30.19 30.87
N GLN A 324 37.00 30.32 29.70
CA GLN A 324 37.38 31.60 29.11
C GLN A 324 36.28 32.19 28.22
N HIS A 325 35.50 31.35 27.56
CA HIS A 325 34.45 31.80 26.66
C HIS A 325 33.26 30.84 26.66
N ILE A 326 32.05 31.41 26.72
CA ILE A 326 30.78 30.68 26.65
C ILE A 326 29.97 31.21 25.46
N LEU A 327 29.58 30.32 24.57
CA LEU A 327 28.57 30.58 23.54
C LEU A 327 27.36 29.73 23.86
N GLN A 328 26.22 30.39 24.02
CA GLN A 328 24.93 29.71 24.24
C GLN A 328 24.01 29.92 23.06
N SER A 329 23.27 28.86 22.72
CA SER A 329 22.18 28.89 21.75
C SER A 329 21.03 28.04 22.32
N PRO A 330 19.85 28.60 22.61
CA PRO A 330 19.41 29.98 22.34
C PRO A 330 20.16 31.07 23.14
N ALA A 331 20.00 32.34 22.73
CA ALA A 331 20.61 33.48 23.40
C ALA A 331 20.04 33.69 24.82
N ALA A 332 20.78 34.40 25.68
CA ALA A 332 20.32 34.70 27.04
C ALA A 332 18.95 35.40 27.04
N ASN A 333 18.11 35.05 28.01
CA ASN A 333 16.75 35.54 28.20
C ASN A 333 15.77 35.28 27.03
N SER A 334 16.14 34.42 26.08
CA SER A 334 15.21 33.98 25.05
C SER A 334 14.30 32.86 25.56
N VAL A 335 13.07 32.81 25.06
CA VAL A 335 12.10 31.77 25.43
C VAL A 335 12.51 30.46 24.75
N ILE A 336 12.59 29.40 25.54
CA ILE A 336 12.81 28.05 25.02
C ILE A 336 11.46 27.50 24.57
N THR A 337 11.32 27.27 23.27
CA THR A 337 10.09 26.73 22.69
C THR A 337 10.04 25.21 22.80
N ILE A 338 8.83 24.67 22.97
CA ILE A 338 8.57 23.23 23.04
C ILE A 338 8.95 22.60 21.69
N GLY A 339 9.74 21.52 21.72
CA GLY A 339 10.21 20.82 20.52
C GLY A 339 11.37 21.50 19.78
N ALA A 340 11.93 22.60 20.31
CA ALA A 340 13.16 23.19 19.77
C ALA A 340 14.35 22.22 19.86
N PRO A 341 15.37 22.39 19.00
CA PRO A 341 16.65 21.73 19.21
C PRO A 341 17.17 22.04 20.62
N LYS A 342 17.73 21.01 21.26
CA LYS A 342 18.31 21.08 22.61
C LYS A 342 19.24 22.28 22.71
N PRO A 343 19.18 23.09 23.79
CA PRO A 343 20.13 24.16 24.02
C PRO A 343 21.57 23.66 23.87
N VAL A 344 22.37 24.37 23.09
CA VAL A 344 23.77 24.07 22.84
C VAL A 344 24.62 25.10 23.56
N ILE A 345 25.55 24.63 24.37
CA ILE A 345 26.46 25.46 25.15
C ILE A 345 27.88 25.07 24.77
N GLU A 346 28.55 25.94 24.02
CA GLU A 346 29.95 25.80 23.66
C GLU A 346 30.82 26.54 24.68
N VAL A 347 31.64 25.78 25.39
CA VAL A 347 32.58 26.27 26.41
C VAL A 347 34.01 26.11 25.89
N LYS A 348 34.85 27.12 26.13
CA LYS A 348 36.29 27.07 25.86
C LYS A 348 37.04 27.33 27.15
N ALA A 349 37.85 26.37 27.58
CA ALA A 349 38.71 26.47 28.76
C ALA A 349 40.02 27.21 28.47
#